data_AF-A0ABD5AZK7-F1
#
_entry.id   AF-A0ABD5AZK7-F1
#
_cell.length_a   1.000
_cell.length_b   1.000
_cell.length_c   1.000
_cell.angle_alpha   90.00
_cell.angle_beta   90.00
_cell.angle_gamma   90.00
#
_symmetry.space_group_name_H-M   'P 1'
#
loop_
_entity.id
_entity.type
_entity.pdbx_description
1 polymer ?
#
loop_
_entity_poly.entity_id
_entity_poly.type
_entity_poly.pdbx_seq_one_letter_code
_entity_poly.pdbx_strand_id
1 'polypeptide(L)'
;NYTGPSGMDVPIDQSFLHMIGAAIAPLITPLGFSSWQTAATLIPGFLAKEVIISSMAIIFAVSEESLVATVSTHFTALSAYSFMVFILLYTPCLATVAAIRKETLSWKWTMLAVTYPFVIAYVLSLLVYQIGSHFI
;
A
#
# COMPACT_ATOMS: atom_id res chain seq x y z
N ASN A 1 -17.51 11.92 4.92
CA ASN A 1 -18.65 11.13 4.46
C ASN A 1 -18.14 10.02 3.57
N TYR A 2 -18.14 8.78 4.04
CA TYR A 2 -17.67 7.62 3.28
C TYR A 2 -18.86 6.80 2.75
N THR A 3 -18.67 6.14 1.61
CA THR A 3 -19.71 5.31 0.98
C THR A 3 -19.48 3.85 1.36
N GLY A 4 -20.54 3.19 1.83
CA GLY A 4 -20.53 1.80 2.23
C GLY A 4 -21.75 1.03 1.71
N PRO A 5 -21.83 -0.28 1.97
CA PRO A 5 -22.96 -1.13 1.54
C PRO A 5 -24.32 -0.64 2.06
N SER A 6 -24.33 0.13 3.15
CA SER A 6 -25.50 0.69 3.83
C SER A 6 -25.89 2.11 3.37
N GLY A 7 -25.15 2.75 2.46
CA GLY A 7 -25.48 4.08 1.92
C GLY A 7 -24.31 5.07 1.88
N MET A 8 -24.63 6.37 1.91
CA MET A 8 -23.64 7.46 2.04
C MET A 8 -23.59 7.95 3.50
N ASP A 9 -22.38 8.26 3.97
CA ASP A 9 -22.07 8.66 5.36
C ASP A 9 -21.96 7.52 6.39
N VAL A 10 -21.37 6.41 5.93
CA VAL A 10 -21.04 5.26 6.78
C VAL A 10 -19.70 5.53 7.48
N PRO A 11 -19.52 5.10 8.74
CA PRO A 11 -18.22 5.22 9.39
C PRO A 11 -17.15 4.41 8.65
N ILE A 12 -15.89 4.87 8.74
CA ILE A 12 -14.77 4.41 7.90
C ILE A 12 -14.59 2.89 7.95
N ASP A 13 -14.80 2.29 9.12
CA ASP A 13 -14.71 0.86 9.43
C ASP A 13 -15.72 -0.01 8.67
N GLN A 14 -16.79 0.56 8.11
CA GLN A 14 -17.79 -0.18 7.31
C GLN A 14 -17.85 0.30 5.86
N SER A 15 -16.89 1.14 5.46
CA SER A 15 -16.82 1.67 4.10
C SER A 15 -16.29 0.62 3.11
N PHE A 16 -16.61 0.78 1.82
CA PHE A 16 -16.04 -0.09 0.77
C PHE A 16 -14.50 -0.13 0.80
N LEU A 17 -13.89 0.99 1.18
CA LEU A 17 -12.45 1.13 1.34
C LEU A 17 -11.89 0.22 2.45
N HIS A 18 -12.61 0.09 3.58
CA HIS A 18 -12.25 -0.83 4.65
C HIS A 18 -12.43 -2.28 4.20
N MET A 19 -13.49 -2.60 3.47
CA MET A 19 -13.71 -3.97 2.99
C MET A 19 -12.58 -4.44 2.06
N ILE A 20 -12.13 -3.58 1.14
CA ILE A 20 -11.00 -3.86 0.25
C ILE A 20 -9.67 -3.89 1.03
N GLY A 21 -9.45 -2.90 1.92
CA GLY A 21 -8.26 -2.83 2.75
C GLY A 21 -8.13 -4.02 3.70
N ALA A 22 -9.23 -4.49 4.29
CA ALA A 22 -9.28 -5.64 5.19
C ALA A 22 -9.07 -6.97 4.45
N ALA A 23 -9.50 -7.07 3.19
CA ALA A 23 -9.21 -8.25 2.36
C ALA A 23 -7.71 -8.37 2.04
N ILE A 24 -7.01 -7.23 1.87
CA ILE A 24 -5.58 -7.19 1.58
C ILE A 24 -4.75 -7.23 2.88
N ALA A 25 -5.29 -6.73 4.00
CA ALA A 25 -4.65 -6.69 5.31
C ALA A 25 -3.94 -7.99 5.75
N PRO A 26 -4.51 -9.21 5.62
CA PRO A 26 -3.81 -10.44 6.01
C PRO A 26 -2.51 -10.67 5.25
N LEU A 27 -2.40 -10.18 4.01
CA LEU A 27 -1.17 -10.27 3.22
C LEU A 27 -0.09 -9.32 3.74
N ILE A 28 -0.47 -8.16 4.29
CA ILE A 28 0.45 -7.10 4.76
C ILE A 28 0.75 -7.18 6.26
N THR A 29 -0.10 -7.89 7.02
CA THR A 29 0.11 -8.17 8.45
C THR A 29 1.52 -8.67 8.77
N PRO A 30 2.11 -9.65 8.04
CA PRO A 30 3.48 -10.10 8.30
C PRO A 30 4.57 -9.06 7.96
N LEU A 31 4.27 -7.99 7.23
CA LEU A 31 5.22 -6.93 6.87
C LEU A 31 5.36 -5.85 7.94
N GLY A 32 4.53 -5.91 9.00
CA GLY A 32 4.55 -4.94 10.10
C GLY A 32 3.55 -3.79 10.00
N PHE A 33 2.67 -3.82 8.98
CA PHE A 33 1.56 -2.87 8.79
C PHE A 33 0.23 -3.60 8.91
N SER A 34 -0.30 -3.71 10.12
CA SER A 34 -1.61 -4.34 10.34
C SER A 34 -2.79 -3.40 10.06
N SER A 35 -2.57 -2.29 9.34
CA SER A 35 -3.60 -1.29 9.10
C SER A 35 -4.22 -1.47 7.71
N TRP A 36 -5.55 -1.56 7.68
CA TRP A 36 -6.32 -1.57 6.44
C TRP A 36 -6.12 -0.24 5.66
N GLN A 37 -5.76 0.85 6.35
CA GLN A 37 -5.40 2.13 5.73
C GLN A 37 -4.19 1.96 4.80
N THR A 38 -3.11 1.37 5.31
CA THR A 38 -1.88 1.13 4.53
C THR A 38 -2.18 0.28 3.31
N ALA A 39 -2.96 -0.79 3.50
CA ALA A 39 -3.40 -1.66 2.40
C ALA A 39 -4.20 -0.92 1.33
N ALA A 40 -5.13 -0.06 1.75
CA ALA A 40 -5.95 0.72 0.84
C ALA A 40 -5.14 1.76 0.06
N THR A 41 -4.09 2.36 0.66
CA THR A 41 -3.24 3.35 -0.03
C THR A 41 -2.34 2.76 -1.12
N LEU A 42 -2.04 1.45 -1.05
CA LEU A 42 -1.20 0.78 -2.06
C LEU A 42 -1.90 0.66 -3.42
N ILE A 43 -3.24 0.56 -3.44
CA ILE A 43 -4.03 0.45 -4.66
C ILE A 43 -3.88 1.69 -5.57
N PRO A 44 -4.16 2.92 -5.10
CA PRO A 44 -3.89 4.11 -5.90
C PRO A 44 -2.38 4.36 -6.08
N GLY A 45 -1.55 3.91 -5.14
CA GLY A 45 -0.09 3.92 -5.27
C GLY A 45 0.45 3.15 -6.48
N PHE A 46 -0.31 2.18 -6.99
CA PHE A 46 0.05 1.41 -8.19
C PHE A 46 -0.12 2.24 -9.47
N LEU A 47 -1.08 3.17 -9.46
CA LEU A 47 -1.27 4.11 -10.55
C LEU A 47 -0.16 5.16 -10.57
N ALA A 48 0.12 5.77 -9.41
CA ALA A 48 1.20 6.74 -9.26
C ALA A 48 1.71 6.76 -7.80
N LYS A 49 3.03 6.74 -7.64
CA LYS A 49 3.67 6.60 -6.32
C LYS A 49 3.41 7.80 -5.40
N GLU A 50 3.24 8.99 -5.97
CA GLU A 50 2.96 10.24 -5.24
C GLU A 50 1.52 10.27 -4.69
N VAL A 51 0.59 9.53 -5.32
CA VAL A 51 -0.82 9.51 -4.93
C VAL A 51 -1.05 8.79 -3.60
N ILE A 52 -0.05 8.04 -3.11
CA ILE A 52 -0.09 7.39 -1.79
C ILE A 52 -0.28 8.43 -0.69
N ILE A 53 0.45 9.55 -0.75
CA ILE A 53 0.41 10.61 0.29
C ILE A 53 -0.97 11.28 0.30
N SER A 54 -1.47 11.65 -0.88
CA SER A 54 -2.80 12.24 -1.04
C SER A 54 -3.91 11.28 -0.58
N SER A 55 -3.80 10.00 -0.92
CA SER A 55 -4.74 8.97 -0.47
C SER A 55 -4.71 8.79 1.05
N MET A 56 -3.52 8.88 1.66
CA MET A 56 -3.37 8.76 3.11
C MET A 56 -4.00 9.96 3.83
N ALA A 57 -3.85 11.19 3.31
CA ALA A 57 -4.55 12.38 3.82
C ALA A 57 -6.08 12.21 3.81
N ILE A 58 -6.64 11.68 2.73
CA ILE A 58 -8.08 11.42 2.59
C ILE A 58 -8.55 10.34 3.59
N ILE A 59 -7.77 9.29 3.78
CA ILE A 59 -8.11 8.17 4.66
C ILE A 59 -8.07 8.59 6.14
N PHE A 60 -7.05 9.36 6.53
CA PHE A 60 -6.95 9.88 7.89
C PHE A 60 -7.85 11.11 8.14
N ALA A 61 -8.53 11.62 7.10
CA ALA A 61 -9.36 12.83 7.15
C ALA A 61 -8.60 14.05 7.71
N VAL A 62 -7.32 14.17 7.35
CA VAL A 62 -6.41 15.23 7.79
C VAL A 62 -5.84 16.00 6.59
N SER A 63 -5.42 17.24 6.81
CA SER A 63 -4.69 18.01 5.80
C SER A 63 -3.29 17.45 5.58
N GLU A 64 -2.72 17.65 4.39
CA GLU A 64 -1.36 17.17 4.06
C GLU A 64 -0.29 17.70 5.05
N GLU A 65 -0.47 18.93 5.57
CA GLU A 65 0.43 19.54 6.55
C GLU A 65 0.40 18.84 7.92
N SER A 66 -0.75 18.31 8.32
CA SER A 66 -0.94 17.59 9.60
C SER A 66 -0.81 16.06 9.45
N LEU A 67 -0.67 15.58 8.22
CA LEU A 67 -0.51 14.16 7.92
C LEU A 67 0.74 13.58 8.58
N VAL A 68 1.86 14.29 8.56
CA VAL A 68 3.13 13.80 9.15
C VAL A 68 2.98 13.56 10.65
N ALA A 69 2.31 14.46 11.36
CA ALA A 69 2.06 14.34 12.80
C ALA A 69 1.06 13.22 13.14
N THR A 70 0.11 12.95 12.25
CA THR A 70 -0.88 11.87 12.44
C THR A 70 -0.28 10.50 12.09
N VAL A 71 0.50 10.43 11.02
CA VAL A 71 1.17 9.18 10.62
C VAL A 71 2.22 8.79 11.65
N SER A 72 2.93 9.74 12.26
CA SER A 72 3.94 9.44 13.29
C SER A 72 3.36 8.88 14.59
N THR A 73 2.08 9.12 14.90
CA THR A 73 1.40 8.51 16.06
C THR A 73 0.86 7.11 15.73
N HIS A 74 0.56 6.84 14.46
CA HIS A 74 0.00 5.56 14.01
C HIS A 74 1.05 4.57 13.48
N PHE A 75 2.24 5.03 13.07
CA PHE A 75 3.32 4.19 12.55
C PHE A 75 4.52 4.20 13.49
N THR A 76 5.05 3.01 13.79
CA THR A 76 6.36 2.87 14.44
C THR A 76 7.47 3.11 13.42
N ALA A 77 8.65 3.56 13.84
CA ALA A 77 9.79 3.77 12.95
C ALA A 77 10.11 2.51 12.13
N LEU A 78 10.04 1.34 12.77
CA LEU A 78 10.30 0.05 12.12
C LEU A 78 9.30 -0.26 11.01
N SER A 79 8.02 0.00 11.28
CA SER A 79 7.00 -0.07 10.25
C SER A 79 7.34 0.95 9.15
N ALA A 80 7.50 2.25 9.42
CA ALA A 80 7.72 3.25 8.37
C ALA A 80 8.84 2.87 7.38
N TYR A 81 9.94 2.28 7.85
CA TYR A 81 11.01 1.77 6.99
C TYR A 81 10.56 0.62 6.08
N SER A 82 9.91 -0.41 6.62
CA SER A 82 9.43 -1.53 5.82
C SER A 82 8.41 -1.08 4.75
N PHE A 83 7.59 -0.05 5.02
CA PHE A 83 6.60 0.48 4.09
C PHE A 83 7.28 1.27 2.96
N MET A 84 8.29 2.08 3.33
CA MET A 84 9.10 2.81 2.35
C MET A 84 9.83 1.85 1.42
N VAL A 85 10.45 0.79 1.96
CA VAL A 85 11.10 -0.25 1.14
C VAL A 85 10.09 -0.90 0.21
N PHE A 86 8.90 -1.24 0.70
CA PHE A 86 7.86 -1.81 -0.14
C PHE A 86 7.44 -0.85 -1.27
N ILE A 87 7.10 0.40 -1.00
CA ILE A 87 6.66 1.37 -2.02
C ILE A 87 7.73 1.63 -3.08
N LEU A 88 8.99 1.69 -2.67
CA LEU A 88 10.10 1.94 -3.60
C LEU A 88 10.30 0.76 -4.55
N LEU A 89 10.17 -0.47 -4.05
CA LEU A 89 10.54 -1.69 -4.78
C LEU A 89 9.35 -2.42 -5.44
N TYR A 90 8.11 -2.29 -4.95
CA TYR A 90 7.05 -3.27 -5.26
C TYR A 90 6.71 -3.41 -6.74
N THR A 91 5.98 -2.48 -7.37
CA THR A 91 5.58 -2.67 -8.78
C THR A 91 6.02 -1.49 -9.63
N PRO A 92 6.58 -1.72 -10.84
CA PRO A 92 6.76 -0.66 -11.82
C PRO A 92 5.38 -0.05 -12.12
N CYS A 93 5.33 1.29 -12.21
CA CYS A 93 4.08 2.02 -12.37
C CYS A 93 3.26 1.54 -13.58
N LEU A 94 1.95 1.79 -13.58
CA LEU A 94 1.06 1.35 -14.66
C LEU A 94 1.55 1.74 -16.07
N ALA A 95 2.23 2.89 -16.19
CA ALA A 95 2.85 3.36 -17.43
C ALA A 95 3.96 2.42 -17.93
N THR A 96 4.83 1.92 -17.06
CA THR A 96 5.90 0.98 -17.45
C THR A 96 5.33 -0.39 -17.80
N VAL A 97 4.32 -0.86 -17.06
CA VAL A 97 3.61 -2.10 -17.39
C VAL A 97 2.92 -2.00 -18.75
N ALA A 98 2.28 -0.87 -19.04
CA ALA A 98 1.64 -0.61 -20.33
C ALA A 98 2.66 -0.61 -21.49
N ALA A 99 3.83 -0.01 -21.30
CA ALA A 99 4.91 -0.06 -22.28
C ALA A 99 5.41 -1.50 -22.51
N ILE A 100 5.70 -2.25 -21.45
CA ILE A 100 6.14 -3.66 -21.54
C ILE A 100 5.12 -4.52 -22.29
N ARG A 101 3.84 -4.34 -22.00
CA ARG A 101 2.77 -5.07 -22.69
C ARG A 101 2.74 -4.76 -24.18
N LYS A 102 2.93 -3.50 -24.56
CA LYS A 102 2.92 -3.06 -25.96
C LYS A 102 4.09 -3.65 -26.76
N GLU A 103 5.28 -3.70 -26.15
CA GLU A 103 6.50 -4.21 -26.79
C GLU A 103 6.58 -5.74 -26.78
N THR A 104 6.13 -6.40 -25.71
CA THR A 104 6.26 -7.85 -25.56
C THR A 104 5.08 -8.61 -26.18
N LEU A 105 3.94 -7.93 -26.40
CA LEU A 105 2.69 -8.48 -26.96
C LEU A 105 2.13 -9.74 -26.27
N SER A 106 2.75 -10.17 -25.16
CA SER A 106 2.47 -11.41 -24.46
C SER A 106 2.07 -11.14 -23.01
N TRP A 107 0.90 -11.65 -22.64
CA TRP A 107 0.33 -11.38 -21.33
C TRP A 107 1.07 -12.12 -20.21
N LYS A 108 1.67 -13.28 -20.53
CA LYS A 108 2.47 -14.09 -19.60
C LYS A 108 3.74 -13.36 -19.16
N TRP A 109 4.44 -12.73 -20.10
CA TRP A 109 5.68 -12.01 -19.82
C TRP A 109 5.45 -10.71 -19.04
N THR A 110 4.35 -10.01 -19.32
CA THR A 110 4.02 -8.80 -18.57
C THR A 110 3.63 -9.12 -17.13
N MET A 111 2.87 -10.20 -16.89
CA MET A 111 2.58 -10.66 -15.53
C MET A 111 3.86 -11.06 -14.80
N LEU A 112 4.78 -11.77 -15.46
CA LEU A 112 6.07 -12.13 -14.84
C LEU A 112 6.86 -10.86 -14.46
N ALA A 113 6.93 -9.87 -15.34
CA ALA A 113 7.61 -8.60 -15.08
C ALA A 113 7.00 -7.76 -13.94
N VAL A 114 5.71 -7.95 -13.64
CA VAL A 114 5.00 -7.29 -12.54
C VAL A 114 5.13 -8.08 -11.24
N THR A 115 4.90 -9.39 -11.29
CA THR A 115 4.87 -10.24 -10.10
C THR A 115 6.27 -10.49 -9.54
N TYR A 116 7.30 -10.57 -10.38
CA TYR A 116 8.68 -10.78 -9.94
C TYR A 116 9.19 -9.69 -8.97
N PRO A 117 9.15 -8.38 -9.32
CA PRO A 117 9.55 -7.33 -8.39
C PRO A 117 8.61 -7.23 -7.18
N PHE A 118 7.31 -7.49 -7.37
CA PHE A 118 6.35 -7.48 -6.26
C PHE A 118 6.70 -8.51 -5.18
N VAL A 119 7.03 -9.74 -5.60
CA VAL A 119 7.44 -10.81 -4.68
C VAL A 119 8.76 -10.47 -4.01
N ILE A 120 9.73 -9.91 -4.74
CA ILE A 120 11.01 -9.49 -4.16
C ILE A 120 10.81 -8.38 -3.12
N ALA A 121 10.02 -7.36 -3.43
CA ALA A 121 9.73 -6.27 -2.51
C ALA A 121 9.00 -6.77 -1.26
N TYR A 122 8.07 -7.71 -1.44
CA TYR A 122 7.37 -8.36 -0.34
C TYR A 122 8.37 -9.07 0.59
N VAL A 123 9.24 -9.92 0.04
CA VAL A 123 10.25 -10.66 0.82
C VAL A 123 11.22 -9.70 1.53
N LEU A 124 11.70 -8.66 0.85
CA LEU A 124 12.61 -7.68 1.44
C LEU A 124 11.95 -6.88 2.56
N SER A 125 10.71 -6.43 2.38
CA SER A 125 9.96 -5.72 3.43
C SER A 125 9.70 -6.64 4.63
N LEU A 126 9.41 -7.92 4.39
CA LEU A 126 9.29 -8.93 5.45
C LEU A 126 10.60 -9.10 6.21
N LEU A 127 11.73 -9.23 5.50
CA LEU A 127 13.05 -9.33 6.11
C LEU A 127 13.39 -8.10 6.95
N VAL A 128 13.14 -6.89 6.45
CA VAL A 128 13.38 -5.64 7.21
C VAL A 128 12.58 -5.62 8.50
N TYR A 129 11.30 -6.02 8.45
CA TYR A 129 10.45 -6.05 9.64
C TYR A 129 10.86 -7.17 10.62
N GLN A 130 11.16 -8.37 10.13
CA GLN A 130 11.55 -9.50 10.97
C GLN A 130 12.92 -9.27 11.63
N ILE A 131 13.90 -8.78 10.87
CA ILE A 131 15.24 -8.47 11.38
C ILE A 131 15.17 -7.29 12.36
N GLY A 132 14.43 -6.25 11.99
CA GLY A 132 14.26 -5.08 12.83
C GLY A 132 13.52 -5.35 14.14
N SER A 133 12.53 -6.24 14.13
CA SER A 133 11.80 -6.63 15.35
C SER A 133 12.60 -7.58 16.24
N HIS A 134 13.60 -8.26 15.68
CA HIS A 134 14.50 -9.13 16.44
C HIS A 134 15.69 -8.37 17.07
N PHE A 135 15.94 -7.14 16.63
CA PHE A 135 17.02 -6.28 17.12
C PHE A 135 16.55 -5.24 18.16
N ILE A 136 15.24 -4.98 18.23
CA ILE A 136 14.59 -4.12 19.23
C ILE A 136 14.13 -4.95 20.44
#